data_AF-O74384-F1
#
_entry.id   AF-O74384-F1
#
_cell.length_a   1.000
_cell.length_b   1.000
_cell.length_c   1.000
_cell.angle_alpha   90.00
_cell.angle_beta   90.00
_cell.angle_gamma   90.00
#
_symmetry.space_group_name_H-M   'P 1'
#
loop_
_entity.id
_entity.type
_entity.pdbx_description
1 polymer ?
#
loop_
_entity_poly.entity_id
_entity_poly.type
_entity_poly.pdbx_seq_one_letter_code
_entity_poly.pdbx_strand_id
1 'polypeptide(L)'
;MSYEKHSDAKASRYAWNQPWNPFEVTLSDPTYPMNLEEKNQIPYRFQSVPDDVPEVPHIESRYKNLPGNNIYLCCGRLQMSSQYKAFLISLFALILPGVLFFIFSAFWLWHHVSPAVPITFAYLYALAVVSMFKCSTADPGILPRNAYSLTYNPAHPWSVIPEDRKVLVGSTRSDSVFVNTVYCHTCHLYRPPRASHCHLCDNCVEYLDHHCIWLNTCIGRRNYRYYFIFLLSVVLSALYLTGLGFYTSIGSFHESTDTNFAAHLRRPWAGVSFFLGIYGALGAILPGILFCYQCYLISVGQNVHEYLRAKSTETEDVHPFHDSIWLNFLVVLCRPKNVSYVRPTRKSYV
;
A
#
# COMPACT_ATOMS: atom_id res chain seq x y z
N MET A 1 54.13 12.75 15.13
CA MET A 1 53.18 11.69 15.53
C MET A 1 51.77 12.20 15.21
N SER A 2 51.44 12.45 13.94
CA SER A 2 50.85 11.51 12.96
C SER A 2 49.51 10.90 13.41
N TYR A 3 48.40 11.48 12.95
CA TYR A 3 47.17 10.75 12.58
C TYR A 3 46.35 11.61 11.60
N GLU A 4 46.77 11.63 10.34
CA GLU A 4 45.85 11.81 9.21
C GLU A 4 45.06 10.50 9.05
N LYS A 5 43.72 10.56 8.98
CA LYS A 5 42.90 9.50 8.39
C LYS A 5 41.69 10.09 7.67
N HIS A 6 41.89 10.31 6.37
CA HIS A 6 40.97 9.95 5.28
C HIS A 6 39.57 9.49 5.70
N SER A 7 38.56 10.36 5.64
CA SER A 7 37.15 9.92 5.61
C SER A 7 36.21 10.72 4.71
N ASP A 8 36.61 11.88 4.20
CA ASP A 8 35.66 12.81 3.56
C ASP A 8 35.34 12.55 2.07
N ALA A 9 36.09 11.68 1.39
CA ALA A 9 35.91 11.45 -0.04
C ALA A 9 34.77 10.46 -0.42
N LYS A 10 34.10 9.83 0.57
CA LYS A 10 32.98 8.89 0.32
C LYS A 10 31.59 9.50 0.54
N ALA A 11 31.49 10.66 1.18
CA ALA A 11 30.22 11.27 1.59
C ALA A 11 29.47 12.03 0.48
N SER A 12 30.11 12.28 -0.68
CA SER A 12 29.55 13.05 -1.80
C SER A 12 28.80 12.24 -2.87
N ARG A 13 28.70 10.91 -2.72
CA ARG A 13 28.13 10.02 -3.76
C ARG A 13 26.61 9.95 -3.82
N TYR A 14 25.91 10.55 -2.86
CA TYR A 14 24.45 10.40 -2.77
C TYR A 14 23.72 11.63 -3.30
N ALA A 15 22.67 11.41 -4.10
CA ALA A 15 21.88 12.44 -4.75
C ALA A 15 21.21 13.46 -3.79
N TRP A 16 21.15 13.18 -2.50
CA TRP A 16 20.68 14.14 -1.48
C TRP A 16 21.78 15.07 -0.94
N ASN A 17 23.04 14.82 -1.29
CA ASN A 17 24.19 15.68 -1.01
C ASN A 17 24.71 16.40 -2.28
N GLN A 18 24.02 16.27 -3.41
CA GLN A 18 24.32 17.04 -4.62
C GLN A 18 23.74 18.46 -4.44
N PRO A 19 24.50 19.53 -4.76
CA PRO A 19 23.96 20.89 -4.76
C PRO A 19 22.75 20.92 -5.71
N TRP A 20 21.61 21.36 -5.16
CA TRP A 20 20.34 21.42 -5.85
C TRP A 20 20.46 22.23 -7.16
N ASN A 21 20.04 21.61 -8.28
CA ASN A 21 19.92 22.28 -9.56
C ASN A 21 18.45 22.65 -9.82
N PRO A 22 18.06 23.94 -9.73
CA PRO A 22 16.69 24.40 -10.01
C PRO A 22 16.17 24.02 -11.40
N PHE A 23 17.08 23.77 -12.35
CA PHE A 23 16.74 23.60 -13.76
C PHE A 23 16.36 22.16 -14.14
N GLU A 24 16.52 21.17 -13.24
CA GLU A 24 16.22 19.75 -13.51
C GLU A 24 14.86 19.27 -12.98
N VAL A 25 14.10 20.11 -12.27
CA VAL A 25 12.76 19.76 -11.80
C VAL A 25 11.79 19.81 -12.97
N THR A 26 11.60 18.66 -13.60
CA THR A 26 10.59 18.48 -14.65
C THR A 26 9.21 18.82 -14.09
N LEU A 27 8.44 19.54 -14.90
CA LEU A 27 7.15 20.20 -14.67
C LEU A 27 5.98 19.27 -14.23
N SER A 28 6.27 18.08 -13.70
CA SER A 28 5.30 17.02 -13.45
C SER A 28 5.23 16.53 -12.00
N ASP A 29 5.93 17.14 -11.03
CA ASP A 29 5.79 16.75 -9.62
C ASP A 29 4.58 17.45 -8.96
N PRO A 30 3.45 16.74 -8.71
CA PRO A 30 2.27 17.33 -8.09
C PRO A 30 2.45 17.56 -6.59
N THR A 31 3.54 17.09 -5.98
CA THR A 31 3.84 17.26 -4.55
C THR A 31 4.59 18.55 -4.23
N TYR A 32 4.94 19.33 -5.26
CA TYR A 32 5.63 20.61 -5.14
C TYR A 32 4.96 21.68 -6.03
N PRO A 33 3.79 22.21 -5.64
CA PRO A 33 3.29 23.42 -6.27
C PRO A 33 4.20 24.59 -5.84
N MET A 34 5.13 24.98 -6.71
CA MET A 34 5.85 26.25 -6.55
C MET A 34 4.83 27.39 -6.48
N ASN A 35 5.00 28.30 -5.53
CA ASN A 35 4.14 29.47 -5.48
C ASN A 35 4.48 30.41 -6.67
N LEU A 36 3.55 31.27 -7.08
CA LEU A 36 3.75 32.19 -8.20
C LEU A 36 4.86 33.24 -7.96
N GLU A 37 5.18 33.54 -6.71
CA GLU A 37 6.25 34.47 -6.32
C GLU A 37 7.64 33.82 -6.46
N GLU A 38 7.80 32.54 -6.10
CA GLU A 38 8.99 31.72 -6.32
C GLU A 38 9.26 31.57 -7.82
N LYS A 39 8.21 31.42 -8.63
CA LYS A 39 8.32 31.36 -10.09
C LYS A 39 8.87 32.67 -10.71
N ASN A 40 8.61 33.80 -10.08
CA ASN A 40 8.98 35.13 -10.58
C ASN A 40 10.32 35.66 -10.04
N GLN A 41 10.90 35.01 -9.01
CA GLN A 41 12.17 35.41 -8.41
C GLN A 41 13.40 34.69 -8.97
N ILE A 42 13.21 33.67 -9.83
CA ILE A 42 14.32 32.91 -10.42
C ILE A 42 14.76 33.60 -11.72
N PRO A 43 15.95 34.22 -11.79
CA PRO A 43 16.43 34.82 -13.03
C PRO A 43 16.65 33.71 -14.06
N TYR A 44 15.94 33.82 -15.18
CA TYR A 44 16.03 32.92 -16.33
C TYR A 44 17.40 33.10 -17.02
N ARG A 45 18.46 32.51 -16.45
CA ARG A 45 19.78 32.46 -17.07
C ARG A 45 20.06 31.02 -17.47
N PHE A 46 19.72 30.68 -18.71
CA PHE A 46 20.22 29.47 -19.36
C PHE A 46 21.75 29.54 -19.40
N GLN A 47 22.42 28.87 -18.46
CA GLN A 47 23.82 28.51 -18.62
C GLN A 47 23.88 27.20 -19.40
N SER A 48 24.58 27.20 -20.53
CA SER A 48 24.91 25.99 -21.28
C SER A 48 25.61 25.00 -20.36
N VAL A 49 25.08 23.78 -20.28
CA VAL A 49 25.71 22.67 -19.55
C VAL A 49 27.06 22.39 -20.22
N PRO A 50 28.19 22.36 -19.48
CA PRO A 50 29.49 22.00 -20.04
C PRO A 50 29.47 20.58 -20.61
N ASP A 51 30.10 20.35 -21.77
CA ASP A 51 30.11 19.05 -22.46
C ASP A 51 30.82 17.91 -21.67
N ASP A 52 31.51 18.24 -20.57
CA ASP A 52 32.21 17.29 -19.69
C ASP A 52 31.37 16.84 -18.48
N VAL A 53 30.07 16.55 -18.67
CA VAL A 53 29.28 15.92 -17.59
C VAL A 53 29.76 14.48 -17.41
N PRO A 54 30.33 14.09 -16.24
CA PRO A 54 30.68 12.70 -15.98
C PRO A 54 29.45 11.82 -16.13
N GLU A 55 29.59 10.63 -16.73
CA GLU A 55 28.51 9.65 -16.83
C GLU A 55 27.72 9.59 -15.52
N VAL A 56 26.42 9.90 -15.60
CA VAL A 56 25.53 9.93 -14.43
C VAL A 56 25.74 8.63 -13.64
N PRO A 57 26.30 8.71 -12.40
CA PRO A 57 26.64 7.51 -11.67
C PRO A 57 25.39 6.66 -11.52
N HIS A 58 25.54 5.35 -11.74
CA HIS A 58 24.47 4.37 -11.62
C HIS A 58 23.60 4.72 -10.41
N ILE A 59 22.32 5.05 -10.62
CA ILE A 59 21.40 5.44 -9.54
C ILE A 59 21.35 4.27 -8.56
N GLU A 60 22.10 4.37 -7.46
CA GLU A 60 22.05 3.38 -6.41
C GLU A 60 20.63 3.35 -5.87
N SER A 61 20.10 2.14 -5.78
CA SER A 61 18.77 1.88 -5.31
C SER A 61 18.59 2.40 -3.88
N ARG A 62 17.76 3.45 -3.70
CA ARG A 62 17.62 4.21 -2.45
C ARG A 62 17.20 3.36 -1.24
N TYR A 63 16.60 2.19 -1.46
CA TYR A 63 16.17 1.27 -0.38
C TYR A 63 17.29 0.90 0.59
N LYS A 64 18.57 0.89 0.16
CA LYS A 64 19.71 0.57 1.05
C LYS A 64 19.95 1.63 2.12
N ASN A 65 19.58 2.88 1.82
CA ASN A 65 19.87 4.05 2.62
C ASN A 65 18.59 4.72 3.14
N LEU A 66 17.42 4.11 2.92
CA LEU A 66 16.16 4.67 3.41
C LEU A 66 16.04 4.35 4.90
N PRO A 67 16.05 5.37 5.78
CA PRO A 67 15.83 5.13 7.20
C PRO A 67 14.39 4.68 7.40
N GLY A 68 14.18 3.63 8.19
CA GLY A 68 12.87 3.13 8.55
C GLY A 68 12.92 1.66 8.99
N ASN A 69 11.79 1.17 9.50
CA ASN A 69 11.65 -0.19 10.03
C ASN A 69 11.14 -1.18 8.95
N ASN A 70 11.57 -0.97 7.71
CA ASN A 70 11.24 -1.84 6.58
C ASN A 70 12.38 -2.82 6.28
N ILE A 71 12.02 -4.07 6.01
CA ILE A 71 12.93 -5.11 5.53
C ILE A 71 12.82 -5.15 4.01
N TYR A 72 13.96 -5.06 3.33
CA TYR A 72 14.04 -5.12 1.86
C TYR A 72 14.64 -6.44 1.40
N LEU A 73 13.95 -7.11 0.47
CA LEU A 73 14.40 -8.37 -0.14
C LEU A 73 14.49 -8.23 -1.67
N CYS A 74 15.20 -9.15 -2.31
CA CYS A 74 15.37 -9.22 -3.77
C CYS A 74 15.82 -7.88 -4.41
N CYS A 75 16.89 -7.28 -3.90
CA CYS A 75 17.40 -5.98 -4.35
C CYS A 75 16.35 -4.85 -4.23
N GLY A 76 15.62 -4.82 -3.11
CA GLY A 76 14.58 -3.82 -2.84
C GLY A 76 13.32 -3.96 -3.68
N ARG A 77 13.12 -5.09 -4.36
CA ARG A 77 11.89 -5.39 -5.11
C ARG A 77 10.73 -5.71 -4.19
N LEU A 78 11.03 -6.37 -3.07
CA LEU A 78 10.07 -6.71 -2.05
C LEU A 78 10.40 -5.89 -0.81
N GLN A 79 9.39 -5.31 -0.19
CA GLN A 79 9.54 -4.59 1.07
C GLN A 79 8.42 -4.98 2.01
N MET A 80 8.75 -5.14 3.29
CA MET A 80 7.81 -5.51 4.33
C MET A 80 8.16 -4.73 5.60
N SER A 81 7.25 -4.64 6.57
CA SER A 81 7.63 -4.17 7.91
C SER A 81 8.42 -5.25 8.65
N SER A 82 9.18 -4.86 9.67
CA SER A 82 9.88 -5.79 10.57
C SER A 82 8.94 -6.63 11.44
N GLN A 83 7.64 -6.30 11.52
CA GLN A 83 6.64 -6.94 12.38
C GLN A 83 5.90 -8.12 11.71
N TYR A 84 6.64 -9.12 11.22
CA TYR A 84 6.11 -10.18 10.33
C TYR A 84 5.26 -11.27 10.99
N LYS A 85 5.19 -11.35 12.34
CA LYS A 85 4.53 -12.48 13.04
C LYS A 85 3.03 -12.61 12.71
N ALA A 86 2.29 -11.50 12.72
CA ALA A 86 0.86 -11.50 12.40
C ALA A 86 0.61 -11.87 10.93
N PHE A 87 1.51 -11.46 10.03
CA PHE A 87 1.45 -11.87 8.63
C PHE A 87 1.61 -13.38 8.47
N LEU A 88 2.52 -14.04 9.20
CA LEU A 88 2.65 -15.50 9.14
C LEU A 88 1.37 -16.22 9.58
N ILE A 89 0.69 -15.72 10.62
CA ILE A 89 -0.61 -16.25 11.06
C ILE A 89 -1.66 -16.09 9.96
N SER A 90 -1.77 -14.89 9.38
CA SER A 90 -2.73 -14.64 8.30
C SER A 90 -2.43 -15.46 7.04
N LEU A 91 -1.15 -15.67 6.72
CA LEU A 91 -0.72 -16.47 5.58
C LEU A 91 -1.09 -17.94 5.80
N PHE A 92 -0.85 -18.47 7.00
CA PHE A 92 -1.26 -19.82 7.35
C PHE A 92 -2.79 -19.99 7.31
N ALA A 93 -3.53 -19.02 7.86
CA ALA A 93 -4.99 -18.99 7.83
C ALA A 93 -5.54 -18.92 6.39
N LEU A 94 -4.85 -18.25 5.47
CA LEU A 94 -5.22 -18.28 4.06
C LEU A 94 -4.86 -19.61 3.39
N ILE A 95 -3.62 -20.09 3.57
CA ILE A 95 -3.06 -21.21 2.81
C ILE A 95 -3.64 -22.57 3.21
N LEU A 96 -3.79 -22.82 4.52
CA LEU A 96 -4.25 -24.11 5.05
C LEU A 96 -5.62 -24.55 4.48
N PRO A 97 -6.70 -23.75 4.56
CA PRO A 97 -8.03 -24.19 4.09
C PRO A 97 -8.06 -24.48 2.59
N GLY A 98 -7.30 -23.75 1.77
CA GLY A 98 -7.22 -24.05 0.33
C GLY A 98 -6.51 -25.37 0.05
N VAL A 99 -5.42 -25.67 0.76
CA VAL A 99 -4.75 -26.98 0.64
C VAL A 99 -5.69 -28.10 1.06
N LEU A 100 -6.41 -27.95 2.18
CA LEU A 100 -7.38 -28.93 2.64
C LEU A 100 -8.53 -29.12 1.63
N PHE A 101 -9.03 -28.04 1.01
CA PHE A 101 -10.04 -28.12 -0.04
C PHE A 101 -9.57 -28.97 -1.23
N PHE A 102 -8.35 -28.75 -1.71
CA PHE A 102 -7.82 -29.51 -2.85
C PHE A 102 -7.60 -31.00 -2.53
N ILE A 103 -7.22 -31.33 -1.29
CA ILE A 103 -7.00 -32.71 -0.85
C ILE A 103 -8.34 -33.44 -0.64
N PHE A 104 -9.30 -32.81 0.04
CA PHE A 104 -10.48 -33.51 0.58
C PHE A 104 -11.78 -33.27 -0.19
N SER A 105 -11.90 -32.17 -0.95
CA SER A 105 -13.17 -31.77 -1.59
C SER A 105 -13.08 -31.72 -3.11
N ALA A 106 -11.97 -31.22 -3.67
CA ALA A 106 -11.85 -30.95 -5.10
C ALA A 106 -12.02 -32.19 -5.99
N PHE A 107 -11.51 -33.35 -5.56
CA PHE A 107 -11.65 -34.60 -6.31
C PHE A 107 -13.11 -35.05 -6.43
N TRP A 108 -13.86 -35.04 -5.32
CA TRP A 108 -15.28 -35.43 -5.34
C TRP A 108 -16.09 -34.48 -6.22
N LEU A 109 -15.87 -33.16 -6.08
CA LEU A 109 -16.52 -32.13 -6.90
C LEU A 109 -16.19 -32.26 -8.40
N TRP A 110 -14.95 -32.61 -8.73
CA TRP A 110 -14.52 -32.82 -10.11
C TRP A 110 -15.31 -33.94 -10.80
N HIS A 111 -15.57 -35.04 -10.10
CA HIS A 111 -16.19 -36.23 -10.66
C HIS A 111 -17.72 -36.29 -10.50
N HIS A 112 -18.30 -35.66 -9.47
CA HIS A 112 -19.74 -35.74 -9.18
C HIS A 112 -20.51 -34.48 -9.57
N VAL A 113 -19.83 -33.35 -9.81
CA VAL A 113 -20.49 -32.07 -10.17
C VAL A 113 -19.98 -31.57 -11.51
N SER A 114 -18.75 -31.07 -11.54
CA SER A 114 -18.10 -30.56 -12.74
C SER A 114 -16.65 -30.18 -12.45
N PRO A 115 -15.71 -30.44 -13.36
CA PRO A 115 -14.35 -29.88 -13.29
C PRO A 115 -14.30 -28.35 -13.17
N ALA A 116 -15.31 -27.64 -13.67
CA ALA A 116 -15.37 -26.18 -13.62
C ALA A 116 -15.39 -25.63 -12.18
N VAL A 117 -15.95 -26.38 -11.22
CA VAL A 117 -16.07 -25.96 -9.83
C VAL A 117 -14.70 -25.81 -9.14
N PRO A 118 -13.85 -26.85 -9.05
CA PRO A 118 -12.51 -26.71 -8.47
C PRO A 118 -11.61 -25.78 -9.30
N ILE A 119 -11.79 -25.68 -10.63
CA ILE A 119 -11.01 -24.74 -11.47
C ILE A 119 -11.35 -23.28 -11.13
N THR A 120 -12.64 -22.93 -11.01
CA THR A 120 -13.05 -21.57 -10.65
C THR A 120 -12.67 -21.22 -9.21
N PHE A 121 -12.76 -22.16 -8.28
CA PHE A 121 -12.26 -21.97 -6.92
C PHE A 121 -10.74 -21.73 -6.92
N ALA A 122 -9.98 -22.54 -7.67
CA ALA A 122 -8.53 -22.37 -7.79
C ALA A 122 -8.13 -21.00 -8.34
N TYR A 123 -8.87 -20.48 -9.32
CA TYR A 123 -8.65 -19.14 -9.86
C TYR A 123 -8.88 -18.05 -8.81
N LEU A 124 -10.04 -18.05 -8.13
CA LEU A 124 -10.36 -17.07 -7.09
C LEU A 124 -9.38 -17.13 -5.91
N TYR A 125 -9.01 -18.34 -5.50
CA TYR A 125 -8.07 -18.56 -4.42
C TYR A 125 -6.65 -18.11 -4.81
N ALA A 126 -6.20 -18.41 -6.04
CA ALA A 126 -4.94 -17.89 -6.55
C ALA A 126 -4.94 -16.35 -6.61
N LEU A 127 -6.06 -15.73 -6.98
CA LEU A 127 -6.20 -14.27 -6.94
C LEU A 127 -6.03 -13.73 -5.52
N ALA A 128 -6.60 -14.37 -4.50
CA ALA A 128 -6.42 -14.00 -3.09
C ALA A 128 -4.95 -14.14 -2.65
N VAL A 129 -4.30 -15.26 -2.94
CA VAL A 129 -2.90 -15.49 -2.56
C VAL A 129 -1.96 -14.49 -3.27
N VAL A 130 -2.11 -14.33 -4.59
CA VAL A 130 -1.25 -13.42 -5.38
C VAL A 130 -1.45 -11.97 -4.97
N SER A 131 -2.69 -11.54 -4.71
CA SER A 131 -2.98 -10.17 -4.27
C SER A 131 -2.47 -9.90 -2.85
N MET A 132 -2.53 -10.87 -1.93
CA MET A 132 -1.91 -10.80 -0.61
C MET A 132 -0.40 -10.52 -0.73
N PHE A 133 0.32 -11.33 -1.50
CA PHE A 133 1.76 -11.17 -1.69
C PHE A 133 2.10 -9.85 -2.41
N LYS A 134 1.35 -9.47 -3.45
CA LYS A 134 1.56 -8.18 -4.13
C LYS A 134 1.31 -7.01 -3.20
N CYS A 135 0.31 -7.09 -2.33
CA CYS A 135 0.03 -6.04 -1.36
C CYS A 135 1.14 -5.94 -0.31
N SER A 136 1.47 -7.06 0.33
CA SER A 136 2.41 -7.14 1.45
C SER A 136 3.85 -6.80 1.08
N THR A 137 4.24 -7.02 -0.18
CA THR A 137 5.61 -6.80 -0.65
C THR A 137 5.81 -5.54 -1.49
N ALA A 138 4.72 -4.86 -1.89
CA ALA A 138 4.82 -3.65 -2.70
C ALA A 138 5.18 -2.41 -1.86
N ASP A 139 5.85 -1.47 -2.53
CA ASP A 139 5.97 -0.10 -2.06
C ASP A 139 4.58 0.51 -1.84
N PRO A 140 4.24 0.95 -0.61
CA PRO A 140 2.95 1.58 -0.33
C PRO A 140 2.89 3.03 -0.82
N GLY A 141 4.02 3.65 -1.13
CA GLY A 141 4.13 5.09 -1.44
C GLY A 141 5.00 5.82 -0.44
N ILE A 142 6.15 5.25 -0.07
CA ILE A 142 7.06 5.91 0.88
C ILE A 142 7.62 7.19 0.27
N LEU A 143 7.49 8.29 1.02
CA LEU A 143 7.98 9.61 0.63
C LEU A 143 9.48 9.77 0.96
N PRO A 144 10.24 10.54 0.16
CA PRO A 144 11.65 10.80 0.44
C PRO A 144 11.79 11.69 1.67
N ARG A 145 12.72 11.32 2.57
CA ARG A 145 13.08 12.15 3.73
C ARG A 145 13.89 13.38 3.30
N ASN A 146 13.93 14.40 4.16
CA ASN A 146 14.70 15.64 3.97
C ASN A 146 14.33 16.45 2.71
N ALA A 147 13.11 16.27 2.17
CA ALA A 147 12.69 16.96 0.94
C ALA A 147 12.68 18.50 1.05
N TYR A 148 12.75 19.04 2.27
CA TYR A 148 12.71 20.47 2.57
C TYR A 148 13.91 20.98 3.37
N SER A 149 14.97 20.18 3.54
CA SER A 149 16.19 20.67 4.20
C SER A 149 16.84 21.84 3.44
N LEU A 150 16.43 22.09 2.20
CA LEU A 150 16.90 23.21 1.38
C LEU A 150 16.43 24.58 1.89
N THR A 151 15.31 24.67 2.60
CA THR A 151 14.77 25.96 3.11
C THR A 151 15.10 26.24 4.57
N TYR A 152 15.44 25.22 5.35
CA TYR A 152 15.83 25.39 6.76
C TYR A 152 17.34 25.56 6.87
N ASN A 153 17.80 26.77 7.21
CA ASN A 153 19.19 27.04 7.51
C ASN A 153 19.41 26.99 9.04
N PRO A 154 20.00 25.90 9.59
CA PRO A 154 20.27 25.81 11.03
C PRO A 154 21.27 26.87 11.53
N ALA A 155 22.00 27.56 10.65
CA ALA A 155 22.88 28.65 11.02
C ALA A 155 22.16 30.00 11.21
N HIS A 156 20.90 30.10 10.81
CA HIS A 156 20.11 31.33 10.97
C HIS A 156 19.22 31.23 12.22
N PRO A 157 19.42 32.05 13.27
CA PRO A 157 18.70 31.93 14.55
C PRO A 157 17.19 32.14 14.44
N TRP A 158 16.71 32.72 13.34
CA TRP A 158 15.29 32.93 13.06
C TRP A 158 14.70 31.90 12.08
N SER A 159 15.45 30.86 11.70
CA SER A 159 14.88 29.77 10.90
C SER A 159 13.94 28.95 11.79
N VAL A 160 12.67 29.35 11.80
CA VAL A 160 11.60 28.53 12.37
C VAL A 160 11.05 27.69 11.22
N ILE A 161 10.80 26.41 11.46
CA ILE A 161 10.02 25.59 10.52
C ILE A 161 8.55 25.90 10.82
N PRO A 162 7.78 26.52 9.91
CA PRO A 162 6.34 26.61 10.08
C PRO A 162 5.76 25.22 10.38
N GLU A 163 5.05 25.06 11.50
CA GLU A 163 4.44 23.76 11.84
C GLU A 163 3.38 23.36 10.81
N ASP A 164 2.60 24.36 10.37
CA ASP A 164 1.59 24.21 9.34
C ASP A 164 1.92 25.06 8.12
N ARG A 165 1.90 24.43 6.95
CA ARG A 165 1.93 25.10 5.65
C ARG A 165 0.61 24.86 4.92
N LYS A 166 -0.07 25.92 4.48
CA LYS A 166 -1.26 25.77 3.64
C LYS A 166 -0.84 25.46 2.21
N VAL A 167 -1.36 24.37 1.64
CA VAL A 167 -1.22 24.06 0.22
C VAL A 167 -2.60 24.11 -0.43
N LEU A 168 -2.65 24.60 -1.65
CA LEU A 168 -3.88 24.71 -2.40
C LEU A 168 -4.18 23.36 -3.09
N VAL A 169 -5.36 22.80 -2.83
CA VAL A 169 -5.79 21.49 -3.36
C VAL A 169 -7.09 21.67 -4.14
N GLY A 170 -7.09 21.32 -5.43
CA GLY A 170 -8.28 21.31 -6.29
C GLY A 170 -7.91 21.11 -7.75
N SER A 171 -8.84 20.62 -8.56
CA SER A 171 -8.65 20.44 -10.00
C SER A 171 -8.75 21.77 -10.76
N THR A 172 -9.53 22.71 -10.25
CA THR A 172 -9.75 24.04 -10.81
C THR A 172 -9.50 25.11 -9.76
N ARG A 173 -9.33 26.36 -10.19
CA ARG A 173 -9.17 27.50 -9.26
C ARG A 173 -10.44 27.77 -8.44
N SER A 174 -11.63 27.46 -8.97
CA SER A 174 -12.89 27.65 -8.24
C SER A 174 -13.09 26.60 -7.14
N ASP A 175 -12.61 25.39 -7.36
CA ASP A 175 -12.84 24.25 -6.44
C ASP A 175 -11.64 24.04 -5.51
N SER A 176 -10.65 24.92 -5.61
CA SER A 176 -9.42 24.81 -4.83
C SER A 176 -9.60 25.26 -3.39
N VAL A 177 -9.29 24.36 -2.47
CA VAL A 177 -9.38 24.57 -1.02
C VAL A 177 -7.97 24.56 -0.43
N PHE A 178 -7.70 25.47 0.51
CA PHE A 178 -6.45 25.42 1.26
C PHE A 178 -6.49 24.30 2.30
N VAL A 179 -5.55 23.36 2.19
CA VAL A 179 -5.36 22.26 3.13
C VAL A 179 -4.09 22.51 3.94
N ASN A 180 -4.18 22.42 5.26
CA ASN A 180 -3.01 22.49 6.12
C ASN A 180 -2.17 21.22 5.96
N THR A 181 -0.90 21.38 5.60
CA THR A 181 0.13 20.34 5.62
C THR A 181 0.92 20.47 6.89
N VAL A 182 1.12 19.34 7.56
CA VAL A 182 1.81 19.28 8.85
C VAL A 182 3.22 18.77 8.62
N TYR A 183 4.21 19.46 9.19
CA TYR A 183 5.59 19.02 9.16
C TYR A 183 5.77 17.67 9.88
N CYS A 184 6.64 16.81 9.36
CA CYS A 184 7.04 15.56 10.01
C CYS A 184 8.48 15.71 10.49
N HIS A 185 8.68 15.88 11.80
CA HIS A 185 10.03 16.00 12.37
C HIS A 185 10.88 14.74 12.20
N THR A 186 10.27 13.55 12.13
CA THR A 186 11.01 12.30 11.92
C THR A 186 11.54 12.14 10.50
N CYS A 187 10.76 12.56 9.50
CA CYS A 187 11.13 12.43 8.09
C CYS A 187 11.71 13.72 7.49
N HIS A 188 11.65 14.84 8.23
CA HIS A 188 12.06 16.18 7.79
C HIS A 188 11.44 16.60 6.46
N LEU A 189 10.11 16.54 6.38
CA LEU A 189 9.33 16.94 5.22
C LEU A 189 7.98 17.51 5.63
N TYR A 190 7.44 18.44 4.83
CA TYR A 190 6.02 18.78 4.88
C TYR A 190 5.23 17.66 4.23
N ARG A 191 4.32 17.03 4.99
CA ARG A 191 3.52 15.92 4.48
C ARG A 191 2.58 16.47 3.41
N PRO A 192 2.62 15.96 2.16
CA PRO A 192 1.62 16.29 1.17
C PRO A 192 0.21 15.99 1.71
N PRO A 193 -0.84 16.63 1.17
CA PRO A 193 -2.22 16.29 1.51
C PRO A 193 -2.45 14.79 1.44
N ARG A 194 -3.18 14.25 2.43
CA ARG A 194 -3.47 12.81 2.59
C ARG A 194 -2.28 11.91 2.94
N ALA A 195 -1.06 12.44 3.08
CA ALA A 195 0.09 11.68 3.57
C ALA A 195 0.13 11.65 5.10
N SER A 196 0.58 10.54 5.68
CA SER A 196 0.78 10.41 7.12
C SER A 196 1.99 9.57 7.48
N HIS A 197 2.55 9.84 8.66
CA HIS A 197 3.70 9.09 9.19
C HIS A 197 3.20 7.84 9.92
N CYS A 198 3.69 6.67 9.50
CA CYS A 198 3.47 5.43 10.22
C CYS A 198 4.62 5.18 11.18
N HIS A 199 4.35 5.22 12.49
CA HIS A 199 5.36 4.97 13.52
C HIS A 199 5.91 3.52 13.50
N LEU A 200 5.12 2.54 13.06
CA LEU A 200 5.55 1.14 12.97
C LEU A 200 6.56 0.91 11.84
N CYS A 201 6.30 1.47 10.66
CA CYS A 201 7.24 1.42 9.53
C CYS A 201 8.33 2.49 9.62
N ASP A 202 8.15 3.50 10.48
CA ASP A 202 8.96 4.71 10.56
C ASP A 202 9.14 5.35 9.16
N ASN A 203 8.02 5.68 8.51
CA ASN A 203 8.03 6.28 7.18
C ASN A 203 6.76 7.12 6.95
N CYS A 204 6.90 8.25 6.27
CA CYS A 204 5.76 8.95 5.69
C CYS A 204 5.29 8.22 4.43
N VAL A 205 4.00 7.92 4.36
CA VAL A 205 3.38 7.22 3.22
C VAL A 205 2.33 8.13 2.59
N GLU A 206 2.39 8.26 1.28
CA GLU A 206 1.44 9.01 0.47
C GLU A 206 0.06 8.31 0.47
N TYR A 207 -1.02 9.06 0.70
CA TYR A 207 -2.39 8.53 0.81
C TYR A 207 -2.47 7.35 1.79
N LEU A 208 -1.86 7.50 2.97
CA LEU A 208 -1.85 6.43 3.98
C LEU A 208 -3.29 6.16 4.43
N ASP A 209 -3.74 4.93 4.23
CA ASP A 209 -5.01 4.45 4.76
C ASP A 209 -4.81 3.94 6.20
N HIS A 210 -3.99 2.91 6.37
CA HIS A 210 -3.61 2.37 7.67
C HIS A 210 -2.35 1.51 7.58
N HIS A 211 -1.77 1.15 8.71
CA HIS A 211 -0.79 0.06 8.77
C HIS A 211 -1.52 -1.26 9.04
N CYS A 212 -1.43 -2.21 8.12
CA CYS A 212 -2.09 -3.50 8.26
C CYS A 212 -1.10 -4.53 8.83
N ILE A 213 -1.26 -4.88 10.11
CA ILE A 213 -0.43 -5.91 10.75
C ILE A 213 -0.58 -7.29 10.09
N TRP A 214 -1.76 -7.59 9.54
CA TRP A 214 -2.05 -8.85 8.85
C TRP A 214 -1.35 -8.94 7.49
N LEU A 215 -1.09 -7.80 6.83
CA LEU A 215 -0.34 -7.76 5.58
C LEU A 215 1.11 -7.33 5.77
N ASN A 216 1.53 -7.04 7.01
CA ASN A 216 2.86 -6.59 7.39
C ASN A 216 3.38 -5.42 6.53
N THR A 217 2.51 -4.47 6.21
CA THR A 217 2.84 -3.28 5.42
C THR A 217 1.83 -2.15 5.65
N CYS A 218 2.21 -0.92 5.30
CA CYS A 218 1.25 0.17 5.16
C CYS A 218 0.38 -0.05 3.93
N ILE A 219 -0.90 0.29 4.02
CA ILE A 219 -1.79 0.42 2.88
C ILE A 219 -1.79 1.88 2.48
N GLY A 220 -1.26 2.18 1.30
CA GLY A 220 -1.08 3.54 0.79
C GLY A 220 -1.34 3.64 -0.70
N ARG A 221 -0.95 4.78 -1.30
CA ARG A 221 -1.25 5.09 -2.71
C ARG A 221 -0.97 3.95 -3.68
N ARG A 222 0.20 3.31 -3.54
CA ARG A 222 0.77 2.40 -4.56
C ARG A 222 0.33 0.95 -4.44
N ASN A 223 -0.19 0.52 -3.29
CA ASN A 223 -0.59 -0.86 -3.04
C ASN A 223 -2.08 -1.02 -2.68
N TYR A 224 -2.83 0.08 -2.49
CA TYR A 224 -4.26 0.04 -2.16
C TYR A 224 -5.09 -0.85 -3.10
N ARG A 225 -4.80 -0.84 -4.42
CA ARG A 225 -5.48 -1.71 -5.39
C ARG A 225 -5.32 -3.20 -5.08
N TYR A 226 -4.11 -3.61 -4.69
CA TYR A 226 -3.85 -5.00 -4.34
C TYR A 226 -4.56 -5.38 -3.04
N TYR A 227 -4.58 -4.47 -2.06
CA TYR A 227 -5.36 -4.62 -0.84
C TYR A 227 -6.85 -4.80 -1.11
N PHE A 228 -7.44 -3.97 -1.97
CA PHE A 228 -8.86 -4.04 -2.33
C PHE A 228 -9.20 -5.36 -3.04
N ILE A 229 -8.39 -5.76 -4.03
CA ILE A 229 -8.56 -7.04 -4.72
C ILE A 229 -8.37 -8.22 -3.76
N PHE A 230 -7.43 -8.13 -2.82
CA PHE A 230 -7.22 -9.13 -1.78
C PHE A 230 -8.45 -9.31 -0.89
N LEU A 231 -9.01 -8.23 -0.35
CA LEU A 231 -10.23 -8.32 0.46
C LEU A 231 -11.40 -8.94 -0.32
N LEU A 232 -11.65 -8.45 -1.54
CA LEU A 232 -12.73 -8.97 -2.37
C LEU A 232 -12.55 -10.47 -2.67
N SER A 233 -11.34 -10.87 -3.11
CA SER A 233 -11.06 -12.26 -3.46
C SER A 233 -11.05 -13.19 -2.25
N VAL A 234 -10.63 -12.75 -1.06
CA VAL A 234 -10.74 -13.52 0.19
C VAL A 234 -12.20 -13.72 0.58
N VAL A 235 -13.03 -12.67 0.55
CA VAL A 235 -14.46 -12.77 0.87
C VAL A 235 -15.16 -13.72 -0.09
N LEU A 236 -14.94 -13.56 -1.40
CA LEU A 236 -15.53 -14.43 -2.41
C LEU A 236 -15.04 -15.88 -2.27
N SER A 237 -13.75 -16.10 -2.03
CA SER A 237 -13.20 -17.45 -1.82
C SER A 237 -13.75 -18.09 -0.54
N ALA A 238 -13.92 -17.33 0.54
CA ALA A 238 -14.46 -17.83 1.80
C ALA A 238 -15.94 -18.22 1.66
N LEU A 239 -16.77 -17.39 1.03
CA LEU A 239 -18.17 -17.70 0.74
C LEU A 239 -18.31 -18.90 -0.22
N TYR A 240 -17.43 -19.00 -1.21
CA TYR A 240 -17.42 -20.14 -2.13
C TYR A 240 -17.01 -21.42 -1.40
N LEU A 241 -15.98 -21.36 -0.54
CA LEU A 241 -15.56 -22.46 0.33
C LEU A 241 -16.69 -22.90 1.27
N THR A 242 -17.47 -21.96 1.81
CA THR A 242 -18.66 -22.27 2.61
C THR A 242 -19.65 -23.12 1.83
N GLY A 243 -20.05 -22.65 0.64
CA GLY A 243 -20.99 -23.37 -0.22
C GLY A 243 -20.47 -24.75 -0.61
N LEU A 244 -19.22 -24.82 -1.09
CA LEU A 244 -18.61 -26.07 -1.55
C LEU A 244 -18.36 -27.07 -0.43
N GLY A 245 -17.93 -26.59 0.75
CA GLY A 245 -17.70 -27.42 1.92
C GLY A 245 -18.98 -28.12 2.37
N PHE A 246 -20.05 -27.36 2.59
CA PHE A 246 -21.34 -27.94 2.96
C PHE A 246 -21.94 -28.79 1.85
N TYR A 247 -21.87 -28.35 0.58
CA TYR A 247 -22.36 -29.13 -0.55
C TYR A 247 -21.67 -30.49 -0.66
N THR A 248 -20.34 -30.54 -0.51
CA THR A 248 -19.58 -31.80 -0.58
C THR A 248 -19.93 -32.74 0.57
N SER A 249 -20.05 -32.22 1.80
CA SER A 249 -20.40 -33.02 2.97
C SER A 249 -21.83 -33.57 2.92
N ILE A 250 -22.79 -32.76 2.46
CA ILE A 250 -24.20 -33.15 2.35
C ILE A 250 -24.41 -34.04 1.13
N GLY A 251 -23.83 -33.70 -0.03
CA GLY A 251 -23.91 -34.49 -1.26
C GLY A 251 -23.36 -35.90 -1.07
N SER A 252 -22.16 -36.04 -0.51
CA SER A 252 -21.58 -37.36 -0.19
C SER A 252 -22.35 -38.14 0.88
N PHE A 253 -23.14 -37.46 1.72
CA PHE A 253 -24.03 -38.12 2.69
C PHE A 253 -25.23 -38.75 1.99
N HIS A 254 -25.83 -38.06 1.01
CA HIS A 254 -26.94 -38.60 0.22
C HIS A 254 -26.57 -39.84 -0.60
N GLU A 255 -25.29 -39.98 -0.98
CA GLU A 255 -24.75 -41.17 -1.64
C GLU A 255 -24.40 -42.32 -0.66
N SER A 256 -24.37 -42.03 0.65
CA SER A 256 -23.99 -43.02 1.66
C SER A 256 -25.21 -43.85 2.07
N THR A 257 -25.08 -45.17 2.00
CA THR A 257 -26.08 -46.11 2.53
C THR A 257 -25.80 -46.42 4.00
N ASP A 258 -26.85 -46.49 4.82
CA ASP A 258 -26.85 -47.03 6.19
C ASP A 258 -25.94 -46.35 7.22
N THR A 259 -25.75 -45.04 7.12
CA THR A 259 -25.13 -44.26 8.20
C THR A 259 -25.94 -43.01 8.54
N ASN A 260 -25.94 -42.61 9.81
CA ASN A 260 -26.45 -41.29 10.17
C ASN A 260 -25.41 -40.20 9.85
N PHE A 261 -25.84 -38.94 9.75
CA PHE A 261 -24.97 -37.83 9.34
C PHE A 261 -23.75 -37.66 10.25
N ALA A 262 -23.90 -37.83 11.56
CA ALA A 262 -22.80 -37.73 12.51
C ALA A 262 -21.75 -38.85 12.32
N ALA A 263 -22.17 -40.05 11.94
CA ALA A 263 -21.26 -41.13 11.57
C ALA A 263 -20.56 -40.83 10.24
N HIS A 264 -21.27 -40.28 9.26
CA HIS A 264 -20.69 -39.88 7.97
C HIS A 264 -19.61 -38.80 8.11
N LEU A 265 -19.83 -37.78 8.96
CA LEU A 265 -18.84 -36.72 9.22
C LEU A 265 -17.54 -37.22 9.85
N ARG A 266 -17.46 -38.45 10.38
CA ARG A 266 -16.21 -39.04 10.85
C ARG A 266 -15.29 -39.46 9.71
N ARG A 267 -15.81 -39.56 8.47
CA ARG A 267 -15.00 -39.82 7.28
C ARG A 267 -14.20 -38.55 6.93
N PRO A 268 -12.88 -38.64 6.66
CA PRO A 268 -12.03 -37.45 6.50
C PRO A 268 -12.54 -36.46 5.44
N TRP A 269 -12.95 -36.93 4.27
CA TRP A 269 -13.44 -36.06 3.19
C TRP A 269 -14.73 -35.32 3.57
N ALA A 270 -15.67 -35.99 4.26
CA ALA A 270 -16.93 -35.39 4.68
C ALA A 270 -16.73 -34.45 5.87
N GLY A 271 -15.98 -34.87 6.88
CA GLY A 271 -15.69 -34.08 8.08
C GLY A 271 -14.87 -32.83 7.79
N VAL A 272 -13.79 -32.97 7.00
CA VAL A 272 -12.96 -31.81 6.62
C VAL A 272 -13.74 -30.85 5.73
N SER A 273 -14.51 -31.33 4.75
CA SER A 273 -15.35 -30.45 3.92
C SER A 273 -16.37 -29.67 4.76
N PHE A 274 -16.96 -30.30 5.78
CA PHE A 274 -17.94 -29.67 6.67
C PHE A 274 -17.26 -28.60 7.54
N PHE A 275 -16.09 -28.93 8.08
CA PHE A 275 -15.25 -27.98 8.80
C PHE A 275 -14.84 -26.80 7.92
N LEU A 276 -14.46 -27.02 6.66
CA LEU A 276 -14.15 -25.95 5.70
C LEU A 276 -15.37 -25.08 5.41
N GLY A 277 -16.57 -25.68 5.40
CA GLY A 277 -17.84 -24.97 5.32
C GLY A 277 -18.00 -23.93 6.44
N ILE A 278 -17.82 -24.37 7.69
CA ILE A 278 -17.85 -23.53 8.89
C ILE A 278 -16.71 -22.51 8.88
N TYR A 279 -15.50 -22.95 8.54
CA TYR A 279 -14.30 -22.10 8.48
C TYR A 279 -14.48 -20.96 7.48
N GLY A 280 -14.99 -21.25 6.28
CA GLY A 280 -15.31 -20.24 5.27
C GLY A 280 -16.38 -19.26 5.78
N ALA A 281 -17.41 -19.75 6.48
CA ALA A 281 -18.51 -18.92 6.94
C ALA A 281 -18.06 -17.93 8.01
N LEU A 282 -17.33 -18.43 9.02
CA LEU A 282 -16.76 -17.59 10.08
C LEU A 282 -15.64 -16.69 9.54
N GLY A 283 -14.79 -17.23 8.65
CA GLY A 283 -13.66 -16.54 8.04
C GLY A 283 -14.08 -15.40 7.11
N ALA A 284 -15.29 -15.45 6.53
CA ALA A 284 -15.82 -14.37 5.68
C ALA A 284 -16.27 -13.13 6.47
N ILE A 285 -16.60 -13.26 7.77
CA ILE A 285 -17.23 -12.18 8.55
C ILE A 285 -16.32 -10.96 8.67
N LEU A 286 -15.11 -11.11 9.21
CA LEU A 286 -14.21 -9.97 9.45
C LEU A 286 -13.72 -9.32 8.14
N PRO A 287 -13.21 -10.08 7.14
CA PRO A 287 -12.86 -9.51 5.85
C PRO A 287 -14.06 -8.91 5.12
N GLY A 288 -15.26 -9.47 5.27
CA GLY A 288 -16.50 -8.95 4.69
C GLY A 288 -16.88 -7.59 5.27
N ILE A 289 -16.87 -7.45 6.60
CA ILE A 289 -17.11 -6.16 7.27
C ILE A 289 -16.06 -5.13 6.83
N LEU A 290 -14.79 -5.53 6.80
CA LEU A 290 -13.71 -4.65 6.37
C LEU A 290 -13.84 -4.25 4.90
N PHE A 291 -14.24 -5.17 4.02
CA PHE A 291 -14.51 -4.87 2.62
C PHE A 291 -15.66 -3.87 2.45
N CYS A 292 -16.78 -4.09 3.13
CA CYS A 292 -17.91 -3.15 3.13
C CYS A 292 -17.50 -1.77 3.65
N TYR A 293 -16.69 -1.71 4.71
CA TYR A 293 -16.18 -0.46 5.27
C TYR A 293 -15.28 0.28 4.27
N GLN A 294 -14.38 -0.43 3.57
CA GLN A 294 -13.53 0.17 2.55
C GLN A 294 -14.34 0.66 1.33
N CYS A 295 -15.39 -0.07 0.92
CA CYS A 295 -16.32 0.41 -0.11
C CYS A 295 -17.03 1.71 0.31
N TYR A 296 -17.45 1.82 1.58
CA TYR A 296 -18.02 3.05 2.12
C TYR A 296 -17.00 4.20 2.11
N LEU A 297 -15.78 3.98 2.58
CA LEU A 297 -14.74 5.03 2.60
C LEU A 297 -14.41 5.54 1.19
N ILE A 298 -14.29 4.63 0.21
CA ILE A 298 -14.12 5.01 -1.19
C ILE A 298 -15.33 5.80 -1.68
N SER A 299 -16.57 5.40 -1.37
CA SER A 299 -17.76 6.10 -1.87
C SER A 299 -17.82 7.55 -1.36
N VAL A 300 -17.34 7.83 -0.15
CA VAL A 300 -17.23 9.18 0.41
C VAL A 300 -15.91 9.89 0.09
N GLY A 301 -15.00 9.27 -0.65
CA GLY A 301 -13.74 9.89 -1.10
C GLY A 301 -12.64 9.98 -0.03
N GLN A 302 -12.80 9.27 1.09
CA GLN A 302 -11.91 9.34 2.25
C GLN A 302 -11.05 8.07 2.38
N ASN A 303 -9.91 8.20 3.05
CA ASN A 303 -9.19 7.06 3.61
C ASN A 303 -9.51 6.89 5.11
N VAL A 304 -9.11 5.76 5.70
CA VAL A 304 -9.36 5.47 7.13
C VAL A 304 -8.81 6.58 8.04
N HIS A 305 -7.62 7.09 7.74
CA HIS A 305 -6.96 8.11 8.54
C HIS A 305 -7.71 9.45 8.53
N GLU A 306 -8.21 9.86 7.37
CA GLU A 306 -9.05 11.05 7.18
C GLU A 306 -10.37 10.91 7.92
N TYR A 307 -11.06 9.77 7.75
CA TYR A 307 -12.33 9.51 8.42
C TYR A 307 -12.20 9.54 9.95
N LEU A 308 -11.17 8.88 10.49
CA LEU A 308 -10.92 8.87 11.94
C LEU A 308 -10.50 10.25 12.47
N ARG A 309 -9.73 11.02 11.69
CA ARG A 309 -9.35 12.38 12.06
C ARG A 309 -10.58 13.27 12.14
N ALA A 310 -11.39 13.33 11.09
CA ALA A 310 -12.62 14.14 11.06
C ALA A 310 -13.56 13.80 12.21
N LYS A 311 -13.73 12.49 12.51
CA LYS A 311 -14.50 12.03 13.66
C LYS A 311 -13.90 12.49 15.00
N SER A 312 -12.58 12.53 15.12
CA SER A 312 -11.91 12.91 16.37
C SER A 312 -11.90 14.42 16.63
N THR A 313 -11.94 15.24 15.59
CA THR A 313 -11.88 16.71 15.70
C THR A 313 -13.25 17.36 15.75
N GLU A 314 -14.34 16.60 15.56
CA GLU A 314 -15.72 17.12 15.39
C GLU A 314 -15.83 18.21 14.33
N THR A 315 -14.82 18.34 13.46
CA THR A 315 -14.83 19.26 12.36
C THR A 315 -15.65 18.61 11.26
N GLU A 316 -16.67 19.32 10.77
CA GLU A 316 -17.21 19.09 9.43
C GLU A 316 -16.09 19.46 8.44
N ASP A 317 -15.07 18.60 8.35
CA ASP A 317 -13.97 18.81 7.45
C ASP A 317 -14.55 18.87 6.05
N VAL A 318 -14.32 19.99 5.36
CA VAL A 318 -14.48 20.07 3.92
C VAL A 318 -13.88 18.80 3.33
N HIS A 319 -14.64 18.08 2.50
CA HIS A 319 -14.17 16.87 1.83
C HIS A 319 -13.69 17.26 0.42
N PRO A 320 -12.52 17.92 0.26
CA PRO A 320 -12.09 18.45 -1.04
C PRO A 320 -11.79 17.33 -2.05
N PHE A 321 -11.79 16.07 -1.62
CA PHE A 321 -11.49 14.90 -2.44
C PHE A 321 -12.74 14.09 -2.81
N HIS A 322 -13.92 14.50 -2.35
CA HIS A 322 -15.17 13.84 -2.71
C HIS A 322 -15.71 14.42 -4.01
N ASP A 323 -15.85 13.59 -5.03
CA ASP A 323 -16.62 13.91 -6.23
C ASP A 323 -17.94 13.12 -6.21
N SER A 324 -18.14 12.21 -7.18
CA SER A 324 -19.24 11.25 -7.18
C SER A 324 -18.75 9.89 -6.71
N ILE A 325 -19.67 9.04 -6.22
CA ILE A 325 -19.37 7.67 -5.79
C ILE A 325 -18.53 6.94 -6.86
N TRP A 326 -19.00 6.93 -8.11
CA TRP A 326 -18.32 6.25 -9.21
C TRP A 326 -16.96 6.85 -9.55
N LEU A 327 -16.84 8.18 -9.53
CA LEU A 327 -15.55 8.83 -9.79
C LEU A 327 -14.55 8.52 -8.68
N ASN A 328 -14.98 8.47 -7.42
CA ASN A 328 -14.11 8.09 -6.31
C ASN A 328 -13.57 6.67 -6.47
N PHE A 329 -14.42 5.71 -6.87
CA PHE A 329 -13.98 4.34 -7.20
C PHE A 329 -12.97 4.32 -8.36
N LEU A 330 -13.22 5.07 -9.43
CA LEU A 330 -12.30 5.18 -10.56
C LEU A 330 -10.97 5.84 -10.15
N VAL A 331 -10.99 6.90 -9.36
CA VAL A 331 -9.77 7.57 -8.88
C VAL A 331 -8.95 6.64 -8.00
N VAL A 332 -9.58 5.89 -7.09
CA VAL A 332 -8.85 5.01 -6.17
C VAL A 332 -8.37 3.72 -6.86
N LEU A 333 -9.25 3.06 -7.62
CA LEU A 333 -8.99 1.75 -8.22
C LEU A 333 -8.40 1.85 -9.63
N CYS A 334 -8.62 2.93 -10.38
CA CYS A 334 -8.16 3.13 -11.77
C CYS A 334 -7.02 4.17 -11.93
N ARG A 335 -6.55 4.85 -10.87
CA ARG A 335 -5.35 5.74 -10.95
C ARG A 335 -4.05 5.08 -11.45
N PRO A 336 -3.25 5.73 -12.30
CA PRO A 336 -1.93 5.22 -12.66
C PRO A 336 -1.03 5.05 -11.42
N LYS A 337 -0.17 4.03 -11.46
CA LYS A 337 0.85 3.82 -10.43
C LYS A 337 1.89 4.93 -10.59
N ASN A 338 2.08 5.75 -9.57
CA ASN A 338 3.04 6.86 -9.59
C ASN A 338 4.50 6.34 -9.62
N VAL A 339 5.48 7.24 -9.53
CA VAL A 339 6.91 6.89 -9.43
C VAL A 339 7.24 6.40 -8.01
N SER A 340 8.11 5.40 -7.90
CA SER A 340 8.63 4.96 -6.59
C SER A 340 9.83 5.81 -6.21
N TYR A 341 9.80 6.43 -5.03
CA TYR A 341 11.00 7.07 -4.48
C TYR A 341 12.00 6.05 -3.92
N VAL A 342 11.53 4.86 -3.50
CA VAL A 342 12.37 3.77 -2.99
C VAL A 342 13.16 3.10 -4.12
N ARG A 343 12.50 2.90 -5.27
CA ARG A 343 13.08 2.27 -6.46
C ARG A 343 12.75 3.06 -7.72
N PRO A 344 13.40 4.21 -7.94
CA PRO A 344 13.28 4.94 -9.19
C PRO A 344 13.67 4.03 -10.35
N THR A 345 12.81 3.89 -11.36
CA THR A 345 13.17 3.21 -12.61
C THR A 345 13.57 4.23 -13.65
N ARG A 346 14.47 3.90 -14.59
CA ARG A 346 14.98 4.87 -15.59
C ARG A 346 13.85 5.51 -16.45
N LYS A 347 12.73 4.79 -16.64
CA LYS A 347 11.52 5.28 -17.31
C LYS A 347 10.70 6.30 -16.51
N SER A 348 11.10 6.64 -15.29
CA SER A 348 10.30 7.48 -14.39
C SER A 348 10.67 8.97 -14.44
N TYR A 349 11.69 9.33 -15.22
CA TYR A 349 12.23 10.69 -15.35
C TYR A 349 12.33 11.17 -16.81
N VAL A 350 11.69 10.45 -17.74
CA VAL A 350 11.45 10.85 -19.14
C VAL A 350 9.95 10.94 -19.30
#